data_AF-A0A3R7I1D3-F1
#
_entry.id   AF-A0A3R7I1D3-F1
#
_cell.length_a   1.000
_cell.length_b   1.000
_cell.length_c   1.000
_cell.angle_alpha   90.00
_cell.angle_beta   90.00
_cell.angle_gamma   90.00
#
_symmetry.space_group_name_H-M   'P 1'
#
loop_
_entity.id
_entity.type
_entity.pdbx_description
1 polymer ?
#
loop_
_entity_poly.entity_id
_entity_poly.type
_entity_poly.pdbx_seq_one_letter_code
_entity_poly.pdbx_strand_id
1 'polypeptide(L)'
;MPGWKILRASGRFAELRSFQAALLIYDGTNMFCERFLIDRSAQHRHMTAHAARALHYLAWYALADDPQKLLSKARTSFEHLGGRYEGFLKQQGLSCWQHDDHESEVVCRRFTGVSDRDDRADFFAFTELSAEKFANTQVSLIRHASGLMHSISGRGKRRSAAPLACSSTTTGECCDTLLC
;
A
#
# COMPACT_ATOMS: atom_id res chain seq x y z
N MET A 1 2.78 17.82 22.23
CA MET A 1 3.62 16.60 22.07
C MET A 1 4.51 16.81 20.87
N PRO A 2 5.83 16.57 20.94
CA PRO A 2 6.72 16.85 19.80
C PRO A 2 6.29 15.93 18.65
N GLY A 3 5.83 16.56 17.57
CA GLY A 3 5.13 15.90 16.47
C GLY A 3 5.93 14.74 15.91
N TRP A 4 5.33 13.55 15.89
CA TRP A 4 5.84 12.45 15.08
C TRP A 4 5.91 12.96 13.66
N LYS A 5 7.14 13.08 13.15
CA LYS A 5 7.38 13.52 11.79
C LYS A 5 6.94 12.38 10.88
N ILE A 6 5.68 12.43 10.47
CA ILE A 6 5.04 11.55 9.49
C ILE A 6 6.00 11.41 8.31
N LEU A 7 6.29 10.16 7.93
CA LEU A 7 7.21 9.90 6.84
C LEU A 7 6.61 10.46 5.54
N ARG A 8 7.26 11.48 4.99
CA ARG A 8 6.85 12.06 3.70
C ARG A 8 7.33 11.17 2.58
N ALA A 9 6.44 10.86 1.64
CA ALA A 9 6.82 10.21 0.40
C ALA A 9 7.61 11.21 -0.46
N SER A 10 8.76 10.82 -1.01
CA SER A 10 9.56 11.66 -1.90
C SER A 10 10.15 10.82 -3.03
N GLY A 11 10.17 11.32 -4.26
CA GLY A 11 10.74 10.61 -5.42
C GLY A 11 9.77 9.66 -6.11
N ARG A 12 10.29 8.75 -6.95
CA ARG A 12 9.51 7.93 -7.91
C ARG A 12 8.43 7.02 -7.29
N PHE A 13 8.52 6.72 -6.00
CA PHE A 13 7.54 5.89 -5.29
C PHE A 13 6.40 6.70 -4.66
N ALA A 14 6.51 8.03 -4.61
CA ALA A 14 5.48 8.89 -4.03
C ALA A 14 4.15 8.82 -4.80
N GLU A 15 4.18 8.49 -6.08
CA GLU A 15 2.98 8.30 -6.92
C GLU A 15 2.31 6.93 -6.74
N LEU A 16 2.99 5.99 -6.07
CA LEU A 16 2.46 4.64 -5.88
C LEU A 16 1.46 4.65 -4.72
N ARG A 17 0.15 4.61 -5.03
CA ARG A 17 -0.91 4.60 -4.00
C ARG A 17 -0.74 3.51 -2.95
N SER A 18 -0.22 2.33 -3.31
CA SER A 18 0.07 1.28 -2.32
C SER A 18 1.22 1.66 -1.38
N PHE A 19 2.20 2.44 -1.84
CA PHE A 19 3.27 2.99 -1.00
C PHE A 19 2.73 4.09 -0.07
N GLN A 20 1.90 5.00 -0.59
CA GLN A 20 1.22 6.03 0.21
C GLN A 20 0.37 5.40 1.32
N ALA A 21 -0.37 4.32 1.00
CA ALA A 21 -1.11 3.55 2.01
C ALA A 21 -0.17 2.92 3.05
N ALA A 22 0.96 2.37 2.62
CA ALA A 22 1.94 1.77 3.52
C ALA A 22 2.57 2.78 4.48
N LEU A 23 2.83 4.01 4.04
CA LEU A 23 3.27 5.10 4.91
C LEU A 23 2.23 5.41 5.98
N LEU A 24 0.98 5.61 5.57
CA LEU A 24 -0.12 5.89 6.49
C LEU A 24 -0.31 4.76 7.51
N ILE A 25 -0.26 3.50 7.05
CA ILE A 25 -0.35 2.31 7.90
C ILE A 25 0.83 2.29 8.87
N TYR A 26 2.05 2.58 8.43
CA TYR A 26 3.24 2.59 9.28
C TYR A 26 3.13 3.63 10.41
N ASP A 27 2.78 4.86 10.06
CA ASP A 27 2.64 5.95 11.02
C ASP A 27 1.48 5.67 11.99
N GLY A 28 0.33 5.23 11.47
CA GLY A 28 -0.82 4.80 12.28
C GLY A 28 -0.47 3.62 13.20
N THR A 29 0.39 2.70 12.76
CA THR A 29 0.83 1.57 13.59
C THR A 29 1.68 2.02 14.76
N ASN A 30 2.66 2.89 14.54
CA ASN A 30 3.49 3.41 15.63
C ASN A 30 2.64 4.14 16.67
N MET A 31 1.73 5.00 16.23
CA MET A 31 0.80 5.70 17.12
C MET A 31 -0.14 4.76 17.87
N PHE A 32 -0.68 3.74 17.19
CA PHE A 32 -1.54 2.76 17.83
C PHE A 32 -0.79 1.99 18.92
N CYS A 33 0.43 1.55 18.61
CA CYS A 33 1.28 0.81 19.53
C CYS A 33 1.65 1.64 20.76
N GLU A 34 1.97 2.93 20.60
CA GLU A 34 2.28 3.82 21.73
C GLU A 34 1.07 4.07 22.63
N ARG A 35 -0.15 4.13 22.07
CA ARG A 35 -1.36 4.45 22.82
C ARG A 35 -2.01 3.25 23.51
N PHE A 36 -2.00 2.08 22.86
CA PHE A 36 -2.85 0.96 23.27
C PHE A 36 -2.10 -0.31 23.65
N LEU A 37 -0.78 -0.35 23.44
CA LEU A 37 0.04 -1.50 23.80
C LEU A 37 1.05 -1.14 24.88
N ILE A 38 1.43 -2.14 25.67
CA ILE A 38 2.54 -2.02 26.62
C ILE A 38 3.84 -1.84 25.82
N ASP A 39 4.61 -0.81 26.19
CA ASP A 39 5.90 -0.52 25.57
C ASP A 39 6.82 -1.76 25.62
N ARG A 40 7.56 -1.99 24.53
CA ARG A 40 8.48 -3.13 24.30
C ARG A 40 7.87 -4.53 24.38
N SER A 41 6.55 -4.66 24.53
CA SER A 41 5.86 -5.95 24.45
C SER A 41 6.14 -6.65 23.12
N ALA A 42 6.02 -7.99 23.11
CA ALA A 42 6.19 -8.76 21.88
C ALA A 42 5.22 -8.30 20.77
N GLN A 43 3.97 -7.99 21.13
CA GLN A 43 2.97 -7.50 20.19
C GLN A 43 3.35 -6.14 19.61
N HIS A 44 3.78 -5.19 20.45
CA HIS A 44 4.29 -3.90 20.01
C HIS A 44 5.43 -4.07 18.99
N ARG A 45 6.46 -4.85 19.34
CA ARG A 45 7.61 -5.08 18.44
C ARG A 45 7.23 -5.77 17.14
N HIS A 46 6.33 -6.74 17.17
CA HIS A 46 5.87 -7.42 15.97
C HIS A 46 5.11 -6.48 15.04
N MET A 47 4.17 -5.69 15.58
CA MET A 47 3.37 -4.76 14.78
C MET A 47 4.24 -3.70 14.09
N THR A 48 5.11 -3.02 14.85
CA THR A 48 6.00 -1.98 14.27
C THR A 48 6.97 -2.58 13.26
N ALA A 49 7.49 -3.79 13.50
CA ALA A 49 8.38 -4.48 12.55
C ALA A 49 7.66 -4.90 11.26
N HIS A 50 6.45 -5.45 11.34
CA HIS A 50 5.68 -5.84 10.15
C HIS A 50 5.33 -4.62 9.28
N ALA A 51 4.92 -3.51 9.91
CA ALA A 51 4.64 -2.26 9.21
C ALA A 51 5.90 -1.69 8.54
N ALA A 52 7.03 -1.62 9.25
CA ALA A 52 8.30 -1.14 8.71
C ALA A 52 8.76 -1.97 7.50
N ARG A 53 8.65 -3.30 7.60
CA ARG A 53 9.03 -4.23 6.52
C ARG A 53 8.15 -4.05 5.28
N ALA A 54 6.84 -3.92 5.46
CA ALA A 54 5.92 -3.70 4.33
C ALA A 54 6.27 -2.41 3.58
N LEU A 55 6.49 -1.31 4.31
CA LEU A 55 6.91 -0.03 3.74
C LEU A 55 8.24 -0.15 2.99
N HIS A 56 9.24 -0.78 3.60
CA HIS A 56 10.55 -1.00 2.99
C HIS A 56 10.46 -1.80 1.69
N TYR A 57 9.71 -2.91 1.67
CA TYR A 57 9.59 -3.73 0.46
C TYR A 57 8.89 -2.98 -0.68
N LEU A 58 7.93 -2.09 -0.37
CA LEU A 58 7.30 -1.25 -1.39
C LEU A 58 8.21 -0.14 -1.89
N ALA A 59 9.07 0.41 -1.03
CA ALA A 59 10.11 1.35 -1.45
C ALA A 59 11.07 0.68 -2.45
N TRP A 60 11.59 -0.51 -2.11
CA TRP A 60 12.45 -1.27 -3.00
C TRP A 60 11.74 -1.74 -4.27
N TYR A 61 10.45 -2.11 -4.17
CA TYR A 61 9.64 -2.49 -5.33
C TYR A 61 9.68 -1.42 -6.42
N ALA A 62 9.59 -0.14 -6.04
CA ALA A 62 9.57 0.97 -6.98
C ALA A 62 10.94 1.26 -7.63
N LEU A 63 12.01 0.69 -7.10
CA LEU A 63 13.39 0.89 -7.56
C LEU A 63 13.96 -0.33 -8.30
N ALA A 64 13.33 -1.50 -8.19
CA ALA A 64 13.86 -2.75 -8.71
C ALA A 64 13.37 -3.07 -10.13
N ASP A 65 14.24 -3.68 -10.93
CA ASP A 65 13.95 -4.07 -12.32
C ASP A 65 13.05 -5.33 -12.42
N ASP A 66 13.17 -6.28 -11.49
CA ASP A 66 12.24 -7.41 -11.33
C ASP A 66 11.64 -7.44 -9.90
N PRO A 67 10.53 -6.73 -9.66
CA PRO A 67 10.11 -6.40 -8.32
C PRO A 67 9.03 -7.34 -7.75
N GLN A 68 8.60 -8.38 -8.48
CA GLN A 68 7.45 -9.22 -8.06
C GLN A 68 7.67 -9.91 -6.70
N LYS A 69 8.91 -10.37 -6.45
CA LYS A 69 9.28 -10.98 -5.15
C LYS A 69 9.14 -9.99 -3.99
N LEU A 70 9.43 -8.71 -4.21
CA LEU A 70 9.28 -7.66 -3.18
C LEU A 70 7.81 -7.38 -2.90
N LEU A 71 6.97 -7.36 -3.94
CA LEU A 71 5.52 -7.19 -3.77
C LEU A 71 4.91 -8.34 -2.95
N SER A 72 5.33 -9.58 -3.22
CA SER A 72 4.91 -10.74 -2.42
C SER A 72 5.32 -10.60 -0.95
N LYS A 73 6.57 -10.22 -0.68
CA LYS A 73 7.04 -9.97 0.70
C LYS A 73 6.30 -8.83 1.41
N ALA A 74 5.92 -7.77 0.68
CA ALA A 74 5.12 -6.68 1.23
C ALA A 74 3.73 -7.18 1.66
N ARG A 75 3.06 -7.97 0.81
CA ARG A 75 1.75 -8.57 1.11
C ARG A 75 1.80 -9.47 2.33
N THR A 76 2.76 -10.39 2.41
CA THR A 76 2.94 -11.23 3.60
C THR A 76 3.21 -10.42 4.86
N SER A 77 3.90 -9.28 4.74
CA SER A 77 4.11 -8.39 5.89
C SER A 77 2.79 -7.73 6.34
N PHE A 78 1.93 -7.34 5.40
CA PHE A 78 0.61 -6.81 5.66
C PHE A 78 -0.39 -7.84 6.21
N GLU A 79 -0.37 -9.07 5.72
CA GLU A 79 -1.17 -10.18 6.26
C GLU A 79 -0.83 -10.42 7.74
N HIS A 80 0.46 -10.47 8.08
CA HIS A 80 0.87 -10.59 9.48
C HIS A 80 0.43 -9.39 10.31
N LEU A 81 0.57 -8.16 9.79
CA LEU A 81 0.15 -6.95 10.51
C LEU A 81 -1.37 -6.92 10.74
N GLY A 82 -2.17 -7.24 9.72
CA GLY A 82 -3.63 -7.36 9.82
C GLY A 82 -4.04 -8.37 10.88
N GLY A 83 -3.41 -9.55 10.88
CA GLY A 83 -3.64 -10.56 11.92
C GLY A 83 -3.28 -10.09 13.34
N ARG A 84 -2.32 -9.16 13.51
CA ARG A 84 -2.03 -8.56 14.83
C ARG A 84 -3.14 -7.63 15.30
N TYR A 85 -3.74 -6.85 14.40
CA TYR A 85 -4.88 -5.99 14.73
C TYR A 85 -6.14 -6.80 15.01
N GLU A 86 -6.45 -7.81 14.17
CA GLU A 86 -7.58 -8.71 14.39
C GLU A 86 -7.42 -9.49 15.70
N GLY A 87 -6.20 -9.95 16.00
CA GLY A 87 -5.86 -10.57 17.27
C GLY A 87 -6.06 -9.62 18.47
N PHE A 88 -5.65 -8.35 18.35
CA PHE A 88 -5.90 -7.33 19.37
C PHE A 88 -7.40 -7.14 19.62
N LEU A 89 -8.19 -6.95 18.57
CA LEU A 89 -9.65 -6.77 18.68
C LEU A 89 -10.28 -7.97 19.38
N LYS A 90 -9.93 -9.18 18.97
CA LYS A 90 -10.43 -10.42 19.57
C LYS A 90 -10.05 -10.55 21.05
N GLN A 91 -8.80 -10.26 21.41
CA GLN A 91 -8.32 -10.33 22.79
C GLN A 91 -9.04 -9.33 23.71
N GLN A 92 -9.43 -8.18 23.17
CA GLN A 92 -10.15 -7.14 23.91
C GLN A 92 -11.68 -7.30 23.85
N GLY A 93 -12.21 -8.32 23.15
CA GLY A 93 -13.65 -8.51 22.97
C GLY A 93 -14.32 -7.44 22.10
N LEU A 94 -13.55 -6.78 21.23
CA LEU A 94 -14.01 -5.70 20.35
C LEU A 94 -14.44 -6.25 18.98
N SER A 95 -15.38 -5.57 18.32
CA SER A 95 -15.86 -5.97 17.00
C SER A 95 -14.82 -5.73 15.91
N CYS A 96 -14.73 -6.67 14.97
CA CYS A 96 -13.89 -6.56 13.78
C CYS A 96 -14.75 -6.29 12.55
N TRP A 97 -14.45 -5.20 11.83
CA TRP A 97 -15.17 -4.83 10.62
C TRP A 97 -14.87 -5.82 9.49
N GLN A 98 -15.92 -6.21 8.78
CA GLN A 98 -15.82 -6.93 7.52
C GLN A 98 -15.44 -5.98 6.39
N HIS A 99 -15.10 -6.54 5.24
CA HIS A 99 -14.67 -5.76 4.08
C HIS A 99 -15.79 -4.87 3.54
N ASP A 100 -17.02 -5.39 3.55
CA ASP A 100 -18.25 -4.79 3.03
C ASP A 100 -19.00 -3.91 4.05
N ASP A 101 -18.50 -3.81 5.28
CA ASP A 101 -19.02 -2.86 6.25
C ASP A 101 -18.87 -1.43 5.75
N HIS A 102 -19.92 -0.62 5.93
CA HIS A 102 -19.94 0.78 5.51
C HIS A 102 -18.72 1.55 6.04
N GLU A 103 -18.30 1.25 7.26
CA GLU A 103 -17.23 1.96 7.95
C GLU A 103 -15.86 1.66 7.31
N SER A 104 -15.67 0.41 6.90
CA SER A 104 -14.51 -0.02 6.14
C SER A 104 -14.46 0.65 4.76
N GLU A 105 -15.61 0.77 4.10
CA GLU A 105 -15.73 1.46 2.81
C GLU A 105 -15.41 2.96 2.94
N VAL A 106 -15.95 3.63 3.97
CA VAL A 106 -15.69 5.03 4.27
C VAL A 106 -14.20 5.28 4.45
N VAL A 107 -13.50 4.41 5.19
CA VAL A 107 -12.03 4.50 5.35
C VAL A 107 -11.31 4.42 3.99
N CYS A 108 -11.70 3.49 3.12
CA CYS A 108 -11.09 3.32 1.80
C CYS A 108 -11.33 4.53 0.88
N ARG A 109 -12.56 5.06 0.86
CA ARG A 109 -12.92 6.27 0.11
C ARG A 109 -12.14 7.48 0.63
N ARG A 110 -12.07 7.61 1.96
CA ARG A 110 -11.32 8.66 2.66
C ARG A 110 -9.85 8.64 2.24
N PHE A 111 -9.21 7.48 2.25
CA PHE A 111 -7.83 7.32 1.79
C PHE A 111 -7.67 7.76 0.33
N THR A 112 -8.55 7.32 -0.56
CA THR A 112 -8.47 7.66 -2.00
C THR A 112 -8.53 9.17 -2.25
N GLY A 113 -9.27 9.91 -1.42
CA GLY A 113 -9.36 11.37 -1.50
C GLY A 113 -8.14 12.13 -0.97
N VAL A 114 -7.25 11.48 -0.21
CA VAL A 114 -6.09 12.15 0.44
C VAL A 114 -4.76 11.48 0.19
N SER A 115 -4.72 10.45 -0.66
CA SER A 115 -3.52 9.64 -0.87
C SER A 115 -2.32 10.49 -1.31
N ASP A 116 -2.57 11.55 -2.09
CA ASP A 116 -1.56 12.48 -2.61
C ASP A 116 -1.21 13.64 -1.65
N ARG A 117 -1.83 13.72 -0.46
CA ARG A 117 -1.62 14.82 0.50
C ARG A 117 -0.56 14.50 1.55
N ASP A 118 0.23 15.49 1.92
CA ASP A 118 1.27 15.34 2.94
C ASP A 118 0.74 15.25 4.39
N ASP A 119 -0.44 15.83 4.64
CA ASP A 119 -1.14 15.87 5.93
C ASP A 119 -2.14 14.71 6.12
N ARG A 120 -1.98 13.62 5.34
CA ARG A 120 -2.91 12.49 5.31
C ARG A 120 -3.19 11.84 6.68
N ALA A 121 -2.25 11.85 7.62
CA ALA A 121 -2.49 11.25 8.95
C ALA A 121 -3.43 12.11 9.82
N ASP A 122 -3.29 13.44 9.74
CA ASP A 122 -4.20 14.39 10.42
C ASP A 122 -5.63 14.20 9.89
N PHE A 123 -5.75 13.86 8.60
CA PHE A 123 -7.04 13.56 8.00
C PHE A 123 -7.71 12.35 8.66
N PHE A 124 -7.00 11.35 9.19
CA PHE A 124 -7.66 10.22 9.87
C PHE A 124 -7.97 10.48 11.35
N ALA A 125 -7.57 11.64 11.90
CA ALA A 125 -7.78 12.03 13.30
C ALA A 125 -7.41 10.90 14.28
N PHE A 126 -6.34 10.15 13.96
CA PHE A 126 -6.00 8.92 14.65
C PHE A 126 -5.88 9.10 16.16
N THR A 127 -5.37 10.24 16.63
CA THR A 127 -5.22 10.61 18.04
C THR A 127 -6.55 10.60 18.82
N GLU A 128 -7.67 10.76 18.14
CA GLU A 128 -9.01 10.84 18.74
C GLU A 128 -9.76 9.51 18.69
N LEU A 129 -9.30 8.54 17.89
CA LEU A 129 -9.97 7.26 17.73
C LEU A 129 -9.87 6.40 19.00
N SER A 130 -10.95 5.68 19.30
CA SER A 130 -10.94 4.56 20.26
C SER A 130 -10.07 3.41 19.72
N ALA A 131 -9.62 2.52 20.61
CA ALA A 131 -8.81 1.37 20.23
C ALA A 131 -9.48 0.52 19.14
N GLU A 132 -10.79 0.29 19.25
CA GLU A 132 -11.59 -0.45 18.28
C GLU A 132 -11.62 0.23 16.90
N LYS A 133 -12.04 1.50 16.86
CA LYS A 133 -12.13 2.24 15.59
C LYS A 133 -10.77 2.39 14.93
N PHE A 134 -9.72 2.60 15.72
CA PHE A 134 -8.35 2.70 15.21
C PHE A 134 -7.91 1.37 14.60
N ALA A 135 -7.98 0.28 15.36
CA ALA A 135 -7.56 -1.04 14.87
C ALA A 135 -8.32 -1.43 13.60
N ASN A 136 -9.64 -1.21 13.55
CA ASN A 136 -10.43 -1.48 12.36
C ASN A 136 -10.07 -0.57 11.18
N THR A 137 -9.81 0.73 11.42
CA THR A 137 -9.31 1.65 10.37
C THR A 137 -8.01 1.12 9.76
N GLN A 138 -7.07 0.66 10.59
CA GLN A 138 -5.81 0.09 10.12
C GLN A 138 -6.02 -1.20 9.32
N VAL A 139 -6.92 -2.08 9.77
CA VAL A 139 -7.30 -3.29 9.03
C VAL A 139 -7.88 -2.95 7.65
N SER A 140 -8.80 -2.00 7.57
CA SER A 140 -9.38 -1.54 6.29
C SER A 140 -8.31 -0.95 5.36
N LEU A 141 -7.40 -0.12 5.89
CA LEU A 141 -6.28 0.43 5.12
C LEU A 141 -5.34 -0.67 4.60
N ILE A 142 -5.02 -1.68 5.42
CA ILE A 142 -4.17 -2.83 5.05
C ILE A 142 -4.81 -3.65 3.93
N ARG A 143 -6.11 -3.93 4.02
CA ARG A 143 -6.88 -4.63 2.97
C ARG A 143 -6.89 -3.82 1.68
N HIS A 144 -7.14 -2.51 1.77
CA HIS A 144 -7.13 -1.61 0.62
C HIS A 144 -5.75 -1.57 -0.05
N ALA A 145 -4.67 -1.42 0.73
CA ALA A 145 -3.29 -1.42 0.23
C ALA A 145 -2.96 -2.72 -0.50
N SER A 146 -3.38 -3.87 0.05
CA SER A 146 -3.22 -5.18 -0.57
C SER A 146 -4.01 -5.29 -1.89
N GLY A 147 -5.22 -4.75 -1.96
CA GLY A 147 -6.00 -4.65 -3.20
C GLY A 147 -5.30 -3.81 -4.29
N LEU A 148 -4.73 -2.66 -3.92
CA LEU A 148 -3.95 -1.82 -4.83
C LEU A 148 -2.75 -2.59 -5.41
N MET A 149 -2.07 -3.42 -4.61
CA MET A 149 -0.97 -4.27 -5.09
C MET A 149 -1.39 -5.31 -6.12
N HIS A 150 -2.61 -5.86 -6.03
CA HIS A 150 -3.12 -6.79 -7.05
C HIS A 150 -3.30 -6.10 -8.39
N SER A 151 -3.80 -4.86 -8.37
CA SER A 151 -3.97 -4.07 -9.60
C SER A 151 -2.65 -3.76 -10.31
N ILE A 152 -1.56 -3.62 -9.55
CA ILE A 152 -0.21 -3.34 -10.09
C ILE A 152 0.36 -4.58 -10.80
N SER A 153 0.23 -5.77 -10.19
CA SER A 153 0.71 -7.03 -10.79
C SER A 153 -0.02 -7.37 -12.09
N GLY A 154 -1.33 -7.05 -12.17
CA GLY A 154 -2.12 -7.22 -13.39
C GLY A 154 -1.71 -6.33 -14.57
N ARG A 155 -1.22 -5.10 -14.32
CA ARG A 155 -0.74 -4.18 -15.38
C ARG A 155 0.61 -4.60 -15.95
N GLY A 156 1.50 -5.17 -15.14
CA GLY A 156 2.81 -5.67 -15.59
C GLY A 156 2.68 -6.82 -16.60
N LYS A 157 1.71 -7.72 -16.39
CA LYS A 157 1.42 -8.83 -17.30
C LYS A 157 0.90 -8.36 -18.67
N ARG A 158 0.14 -7.27 -18.73
CA ARG A 158 -0.32 -6.66 -20.00
C ARG A 158 0.79 -5.96 -20.79
N ARG A 159 1.77 -5.36 -20.11
CA ARG A 159 2.94 -4.73 -20.76
C ARG A 159 3.94 -5.74 -21.35
N SER A 160 4.05 -6.92 -20.74
CA SER A 160 4.87 -8.04 -21.26
C SER A 160 4.24 -8.76 -22.48
N ALA A 161 2.99 -8.47 -22.82
CA ALA A 161 2.23 -9.18 -23.86
C ALA A 161 2.08 -8.41 -25.18
N ALA A 162 2.80 -7.30 -25.37
CA ALA A 162 2.86 -6.61 -26.65
C ALA A 162 4.16 -7.01 -27.39
N PRO A 163 4.12 -7.86 -28.42
CA PRO A 163 5.22 -7.94 -29.35
C PRO A 163 5.27 -6.61 -30.12
N LEU A 164 6.43 -5.96 -30.08
CA LEU A 164 6.78 -4.95 -31.08
C LEU A 164 6.73 -5.63 -32.44
N ALA A 165 5.65 -5.40 -33.20
CA ALA A 165 5.60 -5.75 -34.60
C ALA A 165 6.59 -4.85 -35.33
N CYS A 166 7.82 -5.32 -35.53
CA CYS A 166 8.71 -4.80 -36.55
C CYS A 166 8.08 -5.13 -37.91
N SER A 167 7.47 -4.14 -38.54
CA SER A 167 7.05 -4.22 -39.93
C SER A 167 8.29 -4.11 -40.82
N SER A 168 8.92 -5.24 -41.13
CA SER A 168 9.81 -5.36 -42.28
C SER A 168 9.04 -5.99 -43.43
N THR A 169 8.47 -5.16 -44.30
CA THR A 169 8.01 -5.60 -45.64
C THR A 169 9.06 -5.16 -46.66
N THR A 170 9.94 -6.10 -46.97
CA THR A 170 10.70 -6.15 -48.23
C THR A 170 9.88 -6.91 -49.26
N THR A 171 9.56 -6.26 -50.38
CA THR A 171 9.28 -6.74 -51.76
C THR A 171 8.31 -5.74 -52.41
N GLY A 172 8.43 -5.32 -53.66
CA GLY A 172 9.33 -5.67 -54.73
C GLY A 172 9.25 -4.60 -55.82
N GLU A 173 10.10 -4.79 -56.82
CA GLU A 173 10.29 -3.98 -58.02
C GLU A 173 8.98 -3.57 -58.70
N CYS A 174 8.90 -2.31 -59.13
CA CYS A 174 8.11 -1.94 -60.30
C CYS A 174 8.84 -0.82 -61.04
N CYS A 175 9.22 -1.11 -62.29
CA CYS A 175 9.58 -0.14 -63.32
C CYS A 175 8.62 1.05 -63.31
N ASP A 176 9.15 2.26 -63.53
CA ASP A 176 8.66 3.06 -64.65
C ASP A 176 9.64 4.16 -65.04
N THR A 177 10.02 4.09 -66.31
CA THR A 177 10.88 5.01 -67.05
C THR A 177 10.04 6.19 -67.52
N LEU A 178 10.23 7.37 -66.94
CA LEU A 178 9.83 8.64 -67.55
C LEU A 178 10.82 9.73 -67.14
N LEU A 179 11.69 10.13 -68.06
CA LEU A 179 12.14 11.51 -68.24
C LEU A 179 12.82 11.66 -69.60
N CYS A 180 12.50 12.79 -70.23
CA CYS A 180 12.89 13.28 -71.54
C CYS A 180 14.40 13.33 -71.80
#